data_AF-A0A6N7BVF9-F1
#
_entry.id   AF-A0A6N7BVF9-F1
#
_cell.length_a   1.000
_cell.length_b   1.000
_cell.length_c   1.000
_cell.angle_alpha   90.00
_cell.angle_beta   90.00
_cell.angle_gamma   90.00
#
_symmetry.space_group_name_H-M   'P 1'
#
loop_
_entity.id
_entity.type
_entity.pdbx_description
1 polymer ?
#
loop_
_entity_poly.entity_id
_entity_poly.type
_entity_poly.pdbx_seq_one_letter_code
_entity_poly.pdbx_strand_id
1 'polypeptide(L)'
;MNNHMDNKQKQMNPYVKFTIMILTSTVVMFIMMYFNTYQWDHVYFSETRAYMALYMGAVMAIIMLAFMTNMYKKTKINLMVYGISVVLFAFGLWGVRSQQTVDQVDWMQAMIPHHSIAILTSSRADIEDPRVRQLADDIIEAQKREIGEMQALIEELE
;
A
#
# COMPACT_ATOMS: atom_id res chain seq x y z
N MET A 1 40.81 -26.44 30.66
CA MET A 1 40.36 -26.47 29.25
C MET A 1 38.85 -26.43 29.24
N ASN A 2 38.25 -25.32 28.79
CA ASN A 2 36.93 -25.31 28.19
C ASN A 2 36.83 -24.05 27.32
N ASN A 3 36.87 -24.28 26.02
CA ASN A 3 36.88 -23.28 24.97
C ASN A 3 35.55 -22.51 25.00
N HIS A 4 35.61 -21.23 25.35
CA HIS A 4 34.59 -20.28 24.93
C HIS A 4 34.73 -20.12 23.41
N MET A 5 33.91 -20.86 22.67
CA MET A 5 33.66 -20.58 21.27
C MET A 5 32.95 -19.22 21.19
N ASP A 6 33.76 -18.19 20.95
CA ASP A 6 33.32 -16.86 20.53
C ASP A 6 32.49 -17.01 19.25
N ASN A 7 31.19 -17.18 19.41
CA ASN A 7 30.25 -17.12 18.30
C ASN A 7 30.07 -15.63 17.95
N LYS A 8 31.08 -15.04 17.29
CA LYS A 8 30.96 -13.73 16.64
C LYS A 8 29.98 -13.88 15.47
N GLN A 9 28.69 -13.89 15.78
CA GLN A 9 27.66 -13.62 14.78
C GLN A 9 28.02 -12.29 14.13
N LYS A 10 28.39 -12.36 12.85
CA LYS A 10 28.71 -11.20 12.02
C LYS A 10 27.46 -10.32 11.96
N GLN A 11 27.39 -9.32 12.85
CA GLN A 11 26.24 -8.41 12.91
C GLN A 11 26.06 -7.75 11.54
N MET A 12 24.86 -7.90 10.98
CA MET A 12 24.51 -7.32 9.69
C MET A 12 24.67 -5.80 9.74
N ASN A 13 25.23 -5.22 8.68
CA ASN A 13 25.40 -3.78 8.55
C ASN A 13 24.04 -3.08 8.81
N PRO A 14 23.96 -2.11 9.75
CA PRO A 14 22.72 -1.44 10.09
C PRO A 14 21.97 -0.88 8.88
N TYR A 15 22.68 -0.37 7.87
CA TYR A 15 22.08 0.16 6.64
C TYR A 15 21.46 -0.92 5.74
N VAL A 16 22.03 -2.12 5.74
CA VAL A 16 21.47 -3.28 5.02
C VAL A 16 20.21 -3.75 5.74
N LYS A 17 20.26 -3.87 7.07
CA LYS A 17 19.09 -4.20 7.89
C LYS A 17 17.94 -3.21 7.67
N PHE A 18 18.28 -1.92 7.66
CA PHE A 18 17.33 -0.84 7.38
C PHE A 18 16.67 -1.00 6.01
N THR A 19 17.47 -1.18 4.96
CA THR A 19 16.96 -1.29 3.59
C THR A 19 16.04 -2.51 3.44
N ILE A 20 16.44 -3.66 3.97
CA ILE A 20 15.60 -4.87 3.99
C ILE A 20 14.30 -4.60 4.75
N MET A 21 14.37 -3.96 5.91
CA MET A 21 13.19 -3.65 6.71
C MET A 21 12.21 -2.75 5.97
N ILE A 22 12.69 -1.68 5.31
CA ILE A 22 11.84 -0.80 4.53
C ILE A 22 11.17 -1.55 3.38
N LEU A 23 11.96 -2.28 2.57
CA LEU A 23 11.43 -3.00 1.41
C LEU A 23 10.42 -4.08 1.82
N THR A 24 10.74 -4.91 2.81
CA THR A 24 9.83 -5.95 3.30
C THR A 24 8.56 -5.32 3.87
N SER A 25 8.66 -4.27 4.67
CA SER A 25 7.48 -3.59 5.23
C SER A 25 6.62 -2.97 4.12
N THR A 26 7.22 -2.35 3.10
CA THR A 26 6.47 -1.80 1.96
C THR A 26 5.71 -2.88 1.20
N VAL A 27 6.33 -4.03 0.93
CA VAL A 27 5.67 -5.17 0.27
C VAL A 27 4.54 -5.73 1.12
N VAL A 28 4.78 -5.94 2.42
CA VAL A 28 3.75 -6.43 3.35
C VAL A 28 2.58 -5.44 3.43
N MET A 29 2.85 -4.15 3.57
CA MET A 29 1.79 -3.12 3.59
C MET A 29 0.99 -3.09 2.29
N PHE A 30 1.66 -3.22 1.13
CA PHE A 30 0.97 -3.30 -0.16
C PHE A 30 0.00 -4.48 -0.21
N ILE A 31 0.40 -5.66 0.25
CA ILE A 31 -0.48 -6.83 0.34
C ILE A 31 -1.63 -6.58 1.32
N MET A 32 -1.34 -6.00 2.49
CA MET A 32 -2.34 -5.72 3.51
C MET A 32 -3.43 -4.73 3.05
N MET A 33 -3.13 -3.86 2.08
CA MET A 33 -4.15 -2.98 1.48
C MET A 33 -5.31 -3.75 0.83
N TYR A 34 -5.14 -5.04 0.50
CA TYR A 34 -6.19 -5.88 -0.08
C TYR A 34 -7.08 -6.59 0.96
N PHE A 35 -6.72 -6.60 2.24
CA PHE A 35 -7.43 -7.36 3.28
C PHE A 35 -8.83 -6.82 3.60
N ASN A 36 -9.13 -5.59 3.21
CA ASN A 36 -10.44 -4.97 3.38
C ASN A 36 -11.36 -5.13 2.14
N THR A 37 -10.97 -5.94 1.15
CA THR A 37 -11.82 -6.27 0.01
C THR A 37 -12.95 -7.21 0.48
N TYR A 38 -14.20 -6.91 0.14
CA TYR A 38 -15.38 -7.66 0.62
C TYR A 38 -15.43 -9.11 0.12
N GLN A 39 -15.07 -9.32 -1.15
CA GLN A 39 -15.06 -10.63 -1.82
C GLN A 39 -13.69 -10.89 -2.46
N TRP A 40 -13.33 -12.17 -2.62
CA TRP A 40 -12.03 -12.58 -3.15
C TRP A 40 -11.86 -12.33 -4.65
N ASP A 41 -12.95 -12.47 -5.41
CA ASP A 41 -13.03 -12.19 -6.85
C ASP A 41 -12.97 -10.69 -7.18
N HIS A 42 -13.02 -9.82 -6.16
CA HIS A 42 -12.82 -8.38 -6.30
C HIS A 42 -11.35 -7.96 -6.11
N VAL A 43 -10.43 -8.90 -5.92
CA VAL A 43 -8.99 -8.61 -5.72
C VAL A 43 -8.28 -8.52 -7.07
N TYR A 44 -8.04 -7.29 -7.51
CA TYR A 44 -7.28 -6.98 -8.72
C TYR A 44 -6.04 -6.17 -8.38
N PHE A 45 -5.01 -6.22 -9.23
CA PHE A 45 -3.86 -5.35 -9.08
C PHE A 45 -4.25 -3.88 -9.25
N SER A 46 -3.52 -2.97 -8.61
CA SER A 46 -3.76 -1.53 -8.71
C SER A 46 -2.45 -0.76 -8.72
N GLU A 47 -2.17 -0.10 -9.84
CA GLU A 47 -1.03 0.81 -9.97
C GLU A 47 -1.07 1.92 -8.92
N THR A 48 -2.25 2.50 -8.68
CA THR A 48 -2.45 3.54 -7.68
C THR A 48 -2.06 3.07 -6.28
N ARG A 49 -2.38 1.83 -5.89
CA ARG A 49 -1.91 1.25 -4.61
C ARG A 49 -0.40 1.03 -4.60
N ALA A 50 0.20 0.65 -5.73
CA ALA A 50 1.65 0.51 -5.84
C ALA A 50 2.37 1.85 -5.65
N TYR A 51 1.88 2.93 -6.27
CA TYR A 51 2.38 4.28 -6.04
C TYR A 51 2.21 4.75 -4.60
N MET A 52 1.08 4.41 -3.97
CA MET A 52 0.86 4.68 -2.54
C MET A 52 1.89 3.97 -1.67
N ALA A 53 2.08 2.67 -1.87
CA ALA A 53 3.08 1.89 -1.15
C ALA A 53 4.49 2.47 -1.30
N LEU A 54 4.83 2.96 -2.50
CA LEU A 54 6.11 3.59 -2.78
C LEU A 54 6.33 4.87 -1.96
N TYR A 55 5.43 5.85 -2.05
CA TYR A 55 5.64 7.11 -1.33
C TYR A 55 5.51 6.93 0.19
N MET A 56 4.64 6.02 0.66
CA MET A 56 4.53 5.70 2.08
C MET A 56 5.79 5.03 2.62
N GLY A 57 6.36 4.08 1.86
CA GLY A 57 7.65 3.46 2.19
C GLY A 57 8.79 4.47 2.24
N ALA A 58 8.80 5.43 1.32
CA ALA A 58 9.77 6.51 1.32
C ALA A 58 9.66 7.41 2.56
N VAL A 59 8.44 7.81 2.95
CA VAL A 59 8.20 8.59 4.18
C VAL A 59 8.63 7.80 5.43
N MET A 60 8.30 6.51 5.48
CA MET A 60 8.74 5.63 6.56
C MET A 60 10.26 5.59 6.70
N ALA A 61 10.99 5.52 5.57
CA ALA A 61 12.45 5.57 5.58
C ALA A 61 12.98 6.89 6.16
N ILE A 62 12.39 8.02 5.77
CA ILE A 62 12.75 9.36 6.29
C ILE A 62 12.53 9.42 7.81
N ILE A 63 11.35 9.00 8.28
CA ILE A 63 10.98 9.02 9.70
C ILE A 63 11.94 8.13 10.50
N MET A 64 12.11 6.87 10.10
CA MET A 64 12.97 5.94 10.82
C MET A 64 14.42 6.44 10.91
N LEU A 65 14.96 6.99 9.82
CA LEU A 65 16.32 7.55 9.82
C LEU A 65 16.44 8.76 10.76
N ALA A 66 15.39 9.59 10.86
CA ALA A 66 15.34 10.77 11.73
C ALA A 66 15.27 10.41 13.21
N PHE A 67 14.54 9.34 13.60
CA PHE A 67 14.40 8.95 15.00
C PHE A 67 15.50 8.00 15.48
N MET A 68 16.10 7.21 14.58
CA MET A 68 17.12 6.21 14.93
C MET A 68 18.54 6.70 14.66
N THR A 69 18.82 7.98 14.90
CA THR A 69 20.13 8.63 14.59
C THR A 69 21.31 7.93 15.25
N ASN A 70 21.11 7.31 16.42
CA ASN A 70 22.16 6.60 17.14
C ASN A 70 22.64 5.33 16.44
N MET A 71 21.85 4.76 15.53
CA MET A 71 22.19 3.53 14.81
C MET A 71 22.90 3.79 13.47
N TYR A 72 22.73 5.00 12.89
CA TYR A 72 23.19 5.34 11.55
C TYR A 72 24.21 6.48 11.57
N LYS A 73 25.49 6.13 11.74
CA LYS A 73 26.58 7.09 11.97
C LYS A 73 27.19 7.72 10.71
N LYS A 74 26.93 7.17 9.51
CA LYS A 74 27.54 7.63 8.27
C LYS A 74 26.69 8.71 7.60
N THR A 75 27.02 9.98 7.86
CA THR A 75 26.27 11.15 7.36
C THR A 75 26.05 11.15 5.84
N LYS A 76 27.07 10.77 5.05
CA LYS A 76 26.94 10.69 3.58
C LYS A 76 25.88 9.69 3.13
N ILE A 77 25.80 8.53 3.80
CA ILE A 77 24.79 7.51 3.49
C ILE A 77 23.40 7.99 3.94
N ASN A 78 23.31 8.62 5.11
CA ASN A 78 22.03 9.15 5.60
C ASN A 78 21.47 10.21 4.63
N LEU A 79 22.30 11.15 4.17
CA LEU A 79 21.91 12.15 3.18
C LEU A 79 21.48 11.52 1.85
N MET A 80 22.17 10.47 1.40
CA MET A 80 21.77 9.72 0.21
C MET A 80 20.40 9.05 0.38
N VAL A 81 20.15 8.41 1.53
CA VAL A 81 18.85 7.79 1.84
C VAL A 81 17.74 8.84 1.87
N TYR A 82 17.97 10.00 2.50
CA TYR A 82 17.00 11.11 2.46
C TYR A 82 16.74 11.58 1.04
N GLY A 83 17.78 11.82 0.24
CA GLY A 83 17.64 12.25 -1.15
C GLY A 83 16.84 11.27 -1.99
N ILE A 84 17.18 9.98 -1.94
CA ILE A 84 16.44 8.93 -2.65
C ILE A 84 14.99 8.87 -2.17
N SER A 85 14.75 8.94 -0.85
CA SER A 85 13.40 8.89 -0.30
C SER A 85 12.56 10.08 -0.75
N VAL A 86 13.12 11.29 -0.81
CA VAL A 86 12.40 12.47 -1.33
C VAL A 86 12.02 12.29 -2.80
N VAL A 87 12.93 11.74 -3.62
CA VAL A 87 12.66 11.46 -5.04
C VAL A 87 11.57 10.40 -5.19
N LEU A 88 11.64 9.28 -4.45
CA LEU A 88 10.62 8.23 -4.49
C LEU A 88 9.27 8.73 -3.98
N PHE A 89 9.27 9.58 -2.96
CA PHE A 89 8.06 10.23 -2.46
C PHE A 89 7.43 11.11 -3.53
N ALA A 90 8.21 12.00 -4.16
CA ALA A 90 7.72 12.88 -5.21
C ALA A 90 7.19 12.09 -6.42
N PHE A 91 7.89 11.03 -6.83
CA PHE A 91 7.47 10.16 -7.92
C PHE A 91 6.17 9.40 -7.59
N GLY A 92 6.08 8.77 -6.41
CA GLY A 92 4.85 8.09 -5.99
C GLY A 92 3.67 9.05 -5.84
N LEU A 93 3.89 10.23 -5.27
CA LEU A 93 2.85 11.25 -5.16
C LEU A 93 2.38 11.72 -6.53
N TRP A 94 3.31 11.96 -7.46
CA TRP A 94 2.98 12.30 -8.84
C TRP A 94 2.19 11.19 -9.52
N GLY A 95 2.56 9.91 -9.38
CA GLY A 95 1.82 8.78 -9.95
C GLY A 95 0.36 8.72 -9.46
N VAL A 96 0.17 8.78 -8.13
CA VAL A 96 -1.19 8.82 -7.54
C VAL A 96 -1.99 10.04 -7.99
N ARG A 97 -1.36 11.21 -8.09
CA ARG A 97 -2.09 12.47 -8.39
C ARG A 97 -2.34 12.70 -9.87
N SER A 98 -1.46 12.21 -10.73
CA SER A 98 -1.54 12.42 -12.18
C SER A 98 -2.38 11.36 -12.88
N GLN A 99 -2.37 10.13 -12.38
CA GLN A 99 -3.03 8.96 -12.97
C GLN A 99 -2.65 8.73 -14.46
N GLN A 100 -1.52 9.27 -14.92
CA GLN A 100 -1.13 9.24 -16.33
C GLN A 100 -0.78 7.85 -16.86
N THR A 101 -0.45 6.91 -15.98
CA THR A 101 -0.09 5.53 -16.36
C THR A 101 -1.27 4.58 -16.27
N VAL A 102 -2.38 5.01 -15.66
CA VAL A 102 -3.55 4.15 -15.43
C VAL A 102 -4.46 4.25 -16.64
N ASP A 103 -4.51 3.19 -17.44
CA ASP A 103 -5.44 3.09 -18.56
C ASP A 103 -6.85 2.68 -18.10
N GLN A 104 -7.77 2.50 -19.06
CA GLN A 104 -9.16 2.17 -18.75
C GLN A 104 -9.33 0.79 -18.08
N VAL A 105 -8.52 -0.20 -18.44
CA VAL A 105 -8.58 -1.55 -17.87
C VAL A 105 -8.00 -1.50 -16.46
N ASP A 106 -6.82 -0.89 -16.29
CA ASP A 106 -6.19 -0.69 -14.98
C ASP A 106 -7.07 0.15 -14.04
N TRP A 107 -7.80 1.13 -14.59
CA TRP A 107 -8.76 1.93 -13.85
C TRP A 107 -9.91 1.07 -13.31
N MET A 108 -10.53 0.24 -14.16
CA MET A 108 -11.63 -0.66 -13.74
C MET A 108 -11.13 -1.69 -12.73
N GLN A 109 -9.98 -2.32 -12.99
CA GLN A 109 -9.33 -3.25 -12.09
C GLN A 109 -9.07 -2.61 -10.72
N ALA A 110 -8.59 -1.36 -10.67
CA ALA A 110 -8.39 -0.64 -9.41
C ALA A 110 -9.71 -0.21 -8.72
N MET A 111 -10.78 0.04 -9.48
CA MET A 111 -12.06 0.48 -8.94
C MET A 111 -12.89 -0.66 -8.35
N ILE A 112 -12.79 -1.88 -8.86
CA ILE A 112 -13.48 -3.05 -8.28
C ILE A 112 -13.17 -3.24 -6.79
N PRO A 113 -11.90 -3.34 -6.32
CA PRO A 113 -11.61 -3.46 -4.90
C PRO A 113 -11.97 -2.20 -4.11
N HIS A 114 -11.95 -1.00 -4.73
CA HIS A 114 -12.44 0.22 -4.08
C HIS A 114 -13.95 0.14 -3.77
N HIS A 115 -14.74 -0.27 -4.75
CA HIS A 115 -16.19 -0.46 -4.60
C HIS A 115 -16.49 -1.59 -3.59
N SER A 116 -15.68 -2.65 -3.64
CA SER A 116 -15.74 -3.76 -2.69
C SER A 116 -15.58 -3.30 -1.24
N ILE A 117 -14.65 -2.37 -0.95
CA ILE A 117 -14.49 -1.81 0.40
C ILE A 117 -15.75 -1.07 0.85
N ALA A 118 -16.38 -0.29 -0.04
CA ALA A 118 -17.62 0.42 0.26
C ALA A 118 -18.77 -0.55 0.58
N ILE A 119 -18.87 -1.67 -0.13
CA ILE A 119 -19.82 -2.73 0.20
C ILE A 119 -19.52 -3.32 1.59
N LEU A 120 -18.25 -3.65 1.88
CA LEU A 120 -17.84 -4.19 3.18
C LEU A 120 -18.27 -3.28 4.34
N THR A 121 -17.94 -1.99 4.26
CA THR A 121 -18.19 -1.03 5.35
C THR A 121 -19.67 -0.71 5.48
N SER A 122 -20.39 -0.47 4.38
CA SER A 122 -21.84 -0.22 4.39
C SER A 122 -22.66 -1.41 4.87
N SER A 123 -22.18 -2.65 4.61
CA SER A 123 -22.88 -3.88 5.03
C SER A 123 -22.64 -4.24 6.50
N ARG A 124 -21.52 -3.81 7.09
CA ARG A 124 -21.11 -4.23 8.44
C ARG A 124 -21.18 -3.11 9.49
N ALA A 125 -21.33 -1.86 9.06
CA ALA A 125 -21.49 -0.75 9.98
C ALA A 125 -22.79 -0.87 10.77
N ASP A 126 -22.72 -0.57 12.06
CA ASP A 126 -23.88 -0.46 12.94
C ASP A 126 -24.57 0.89 12.71
N ILE A 127 -25.69 0.87 11.98
CA ILE A 127 -26.40 2.06 11.52
C ILE A 127 -27.85 1.98 11.99
N GLU A 128 -28.21 2.84 12.93
CA GLU A 128 -29.55 2.89 13.53
C GLU A 128 -30.50 3.88 12.83
N ASP A 129 -30.00 5.03 12.35
CA ASP A 129 -30.83 6.04 11.70
C ASP A 129 -31.34 5.49 10.35
N PRO A 130 -32.67 5.37 10.14
CA PRO A 130 -33.22 4.78 8.92
C PRO A 130 -32.80 5.49 7.63
N ARG A 131 -32.53 6.79 7.67
CA ARG A 131 -32.08 7.56 6.50
C ARG A 131 -30.65 7.20 6.13
N VAL A 132 -29.80 6.96 7.13
CA VAL A 132 -28.41 6.53 6.91
C VAL A 132 -28.37 5.07 6.47
N ARG A 133 -29.27 4.22 7.00
CA ARG A 133 -29.40 2.84 6.54
C ARG A 133 -29.81 2.77 5.06
N GLN A 134 -30.81 3.57 4.68
CA GLN A 134 -31.22 3.68 3.28
C GLN A 134 -30.06 4.12 2.38
N LEU A 135 -29.32 5.17 2.77
CA LEU A 135 -28.15 5.62 2.01
C LEU A 135 -27.10 4.51 1.85
N ALA A 136 -26.83 3.75 2.91
CA ALA A 136 -25.86 2.66 2.87
C ALA A 136 -26.34 1.48 2.00
N ASP A 137 -27.65 1.21 1.96
CA ASP A 137 -28.24 0.19 1.07
C ASP A 137 -28.19 0.62 -0.40
N ASP A 138 -28.47 1.90 -0.69
CA ASP A 138 -28.36 2.47 -2.04
C ASP A 138 -26.90 2.40 -2.54
N ILE A 139 -25.91 2.68 -1.67
CA ILE A 139 -24.48 2.51 -1.97
C ILE A 139 -24.17 1.05 -2.29
N ILE A 140 -24.64 0.09 -1.48
CA ILE A 140 -24.38 -1.34 -1.73
C ILE A 140 -24.93 -1.78 -3.08
N GLU A 141 -26.15 -1.38 -3.41
CA GLU A 141 -26.79 -1.75 -4.68
C GLU A 141 -26.03 -1.17 -5.88
N ALA A 142 -25.73 0.13 -5.85
CA ALA A 142 -24.99 0.79 -6.93
C ALA A 142 -23.62 0.15 -7.15
N GLN A 143 -22.86 -0.05 -6.06
CA GLN A 143 -21.49 -0.53 -6.13
C GLN A 143 -21.42 -1.99 -6.61
N LYS A 144 -22.41 -2.83 -6.27
CA LYS A 144 -22.50 -4.20 -6.82
C LYS A 144 -22.76 -4.20 -8.32
N ARG A 145 -23.67 -3.34 -8.79
CA ARG A 145 -23.97 -3.22 -10.23
C ARG A 145 -22.75 -2.74 -11.01
N GLU A 146 -22.09 -1.68 -10.52
CA GLU A 146 -20.89 -1.11 -11.13
C GLU A 146 -19.72 -2.11 -11.19
N ILE A 147 -19.54 -2.95 -10.16
CA ILE A 147 -18.55 -4.04 -10.21
C ILE A 147 -18.85 -5.01 -11.35
N GLY A 148 -20.09 -5.44 -11.52
CA GLY A 148 -20.47 -6.36 -12.59
C GLY A 148 -20.27 -5.74 -13.99
N GLU A 149 -20.61 -4.45 -14.14
CA GLU A 149 -20.35 -3.70 -15.38
C GLU A 149 -18.85 -3.62 -15.70
N MET A 150 -18.02 -3.27 -14.71
CA MET A 150 -16.56 -3.22 -14.87
C MET A 150 -15.96 -4.59 -15.20
N GLN A 151 -16.39 -5.66 -14.52
CA GLN A 151 -15.90 -7.02 -14.82
C GLN A 151 -16.22 -7.43 -16.25
N ALA A 152 -17.44 -7.17 -16.73
CA ALA A 152 -17.82 -7.47 -18.10
C ALA A 152 -17.03 -6.67 -19.13
N LEU A 153 -16.79 -5.37 -18.86
CA LEU A 153 -15.99 -4.52 -19.75
C LEU A 153 -14.51 -4.91 -19.76
N ILE A 154 -13.93 -5.34 -18.63
CA ILE A 154 -12.57 -5.87 -18.60
C ILE A 154 -12.47 -7.12 -19.48
N GLU A 155 -13.41 -8.05 -19.36
CA GLU A 155 -13.44 -9.27 -20.18
C GLU A 155 -13.57 -8.98 -21.69
N GLU A 156 -14.26 -7.90 -22.07
CA GLU A 156 -14.39 -7.49 -23.48
C GLU A 156 -13.13 -6.81 -24.05
N LEU A 157 -12.38 -6.09 -23.20
CA LEU A 157 -11.26 -5.24 -23.61
C LEU A 157 -9.88 -5.90 -23.50
N GLU A 158 -9.78 -7.04 -22.79
CA GLU A 158 -8.58 -7.89 -22.68
C GLU A 158 -8.53 -8.99 -23.76
#